data_AF-K1ZF43-F1
#
_entry.id   AF-K1ZF43-F1
#
_cell.length_a   1.000
_cell.length_b   1.000
_cell.length_c   1.000
_cell.angle_alpha   90.00
_cell.angle_beta   90.00
_cell.angle_gamma   90.00
#
_symmetry.space_group_name_H-M   'P 1'
#
loop_
_entity.id
_entity.type
_entity.pdbx_description
1 polymer ?
#
loop_
_entity_poly.entity_id
_entity_poly.type
_entity_poly.pdbx_seq_one_letter_code
_entity_poly.pdbx_strand_id
1 'polypeptide(L)' 'MPKPLWEPSEQRIKNSNMYRFMQSVNQTHGTDFADYDALYQWSVTNIEAFWAE' A
#
# COMPACT_ATOMS: atom_id res chain seq x y z
N MET A 1 -5.00 8.12 22.60
CA MET A 1 -5.21 6.94 21.73
C MET A 1 -4.54 5.74 22.39
N PRO A 2 -5.15 4.54 22.37
CA PRO A 2 -4.52 3.36 22.94
C PRO A 2 -3.21 3.06 22.20
N LYS A 3 -2.17 2.65 22.94
CA LYS A 3 -0.89 2.27 22.36
C LYS A 3 -1.05 0.92 21.65
N PRO A 4 -0.60 0.77 20.39
CA PRO A 4 -0.63 -0.53 19.72
C PRO A 4 0.23 -1.54 20.49
N LEU A 5 -0.28 -2.77 20.60
CA LEU A 5 0.46 -3.87 21.22
C LEU A 5 1.69 -4.29 20.41
N TRP A 6 1.69 -3.99 19.12
CA TRP A 6 2.74 -4.35 18.18
C TRP A 6 2.69 -3.46 16.93
N GLU A 7 3.85 -3.17 16.37
CA GLU A 7 4.02 -2.53 15.07
C GLU A 7 5.16 -3.22 14.30
N PRO A 8 5.06 -3.37 12.97
CA PRO A 8 6.15 -3.92 12.17
C PRO A 8 7.32 -2.94 12.09
N SER A 9 8.55 -3.47 12.05
CA SER A 9 9.71 -2.65 11.71
C SER A 9 9.66 -2.19 10.24
N GLU A 10 10.31 -1.08 9.92
CA GLU A 10 10.42 -0.60 8.53
C GLU A 10 10.96 -1.67 7.58
N GLN A 11 11.95 -2.46 8.02
CA GLN A 11 12.51 -3.52 7.20
C GLN A 11 11.46 -4.59 6.89
N ARG A 12 10.60 -4.93 7.85
CA ARG A 12 9.49 -5.86 7.63
C ARG A 12 8.45 -5.28 6.68
N ILE A 13 8.19 -3.98 6.75
CA ILE A 13 7.28 -3.28 5.83
C ILE A 13 7.86 -3.33 4.40
N LYS A 14 9.10 -2.85 4.20
CA LYS A 14 9.76 -2.77 2.88
C LYS A 14 9.95 -4.14 2.22
N ASN A 15 10.08 -5.21 3.02
CA ASN A 15 10.20 -6.58 2.52
C ASN A 15 8.85 -7.28 2.28
N SER A 16 7.72 -6.68 2.64
CA SER A 16 6.41 -7.28 2.45
C SER A 16 5.99 -7.29 0.98
N ASN A 17 5.19 -8.28 0.59
CA ASN A 17 4.58 -8.30 -0.74
C ASN A 17 3.65 -7.09 -0.96
N MET A 18 3.00 -6.61 0.10
CA MET A 18 2.14 -5.43 0.03
C MET A 18 2.92 -4.18 -0.36
N TYR A 19 4.10 -3.96 0.23
CA TYR A 19 4.94 -2.83 -0.16
C TYR A 19 5.41 -2.94 -1.61
N ARG A 20 5.81 -4.14 -2.06
CA ARG A 20 6.18 -4.37 -3.47
C ARG A 20 5.03 -4.08 -4.42
N PHE A 21 3.84 -4.57 -4.10
CA PHE A 21 2.62 -4.30 -4.87
C PHE A 21 2.32 -2.80 -4.93
N MET A 22 2.39 -2.09 -3.79
CA MET A 22 2.21 -0.63 -3.73
C MET A 22 3.20 0.11 -4.64
N GLN A 23 4.47 -0.32 -4.68
CA GLN A 23 5.46 0.28 -5.57
C GLN A 23 5.17 0.00 -7.05
N SER A 24 4.70 -1.21 -7.39
CA SER A 24 4.26 -1.53 -8.76
C SER A 24 3.09 -0.64 -9.19
N VAL A 25 2.08 -0.48 -8.33
CA VAL A 25 0.92 0.39 -8.59
C VAL A 25 1.37 1.85 -8.75
N ASN A 26 2.26 2.34 -7.90
CA ASN A 26 2.87 3.68 -8.03
C ASN A 26 3.51 3.86 -9.41
N GLN A 27 4.28 2.88 -9.85
CA GLN A 27 4.96 2.91 -11.14
C GLN A 27 3.98 2.83 -12.33
N THR A 28 3.00 1.93 -12.29
CA THR A 28 2.06 1.69 -13.41
C THR A 28 1.08 2.85 -13.58
N HIS A 29 0.56 3.40 -12.48
CA HIS A 29 -0.52 4.41 -12.49
C HIS A 29 -0.02 5.85 -12.27
N GLY A 30 1.30 6.03 -12.11
CA GLY A 30 1.88 7.36 -11.81
C GLY A 30 1.42 7.90 -10.46
N THR A 31 1.19 7.02 -9.48
CA THR A 31 0.78 7.37 -8.12
C THR A 31 1.99 7.39 -7.18
N ASP A 32 1.82 7.96 -5.98
CA ASP A 32 2.89 8.06 -4.98
C ASP A 32 2.36 7.75 -3.57
N PHE A 33 1.86 6.53 -3.39
CA PHE A 33 1.39 6.06 -2.10
C PHE A 33 2.55 5.86 -1.14
N ALA A 34 2.47 6.52 0.02
CA ALA A 34 3.45 6.43 1.09
C ALA A 34 3.09 5.37 2.14
N ASP A 35 1.80 5.00 2.23
CA ASP A 35 1.28 4.07 3.22
C ASP A 35 0.12 3.21 2.67
N TYR A 36 -0.28 2.24 3.49
CA TYR A 36 -1.35 1.31 3.14
C TYR A 36 -2.72 2.01 3.03
N ASP A 37 -2.98 3.05 3.80
CA ASP A 37 -4.28 3.73 3.80
C ASP A 37 -4.50 4.47 2.48
N ALA A 38 -3.46 5.10 1.94
CA ALA A 38 -3.50 5.73 0.62
C ALA A 38 -3.74 4.70 -0.51
N LEU A 39 -3.04 3.56 -0.47
CA LEU A 39 -3.26 2.47 -1.41
C LEU A 39 -4.69 1.90 -1.30
N TYR A 40 -5.20 1.72 -0.08
CA TYR A 40 -6.55 1.23 0.17
C TYR A 40 -7.61 2.19 -0.38
N GLN A 41 -7.45 3.49 -0.13
CA GLN A 41 -8.36 4.49 -0.67
C GLN A 41 -8.38 4.45 -2.20
N TRP A 42 -7.22 4.29 -2.84
CA TRP A 42 -7.13 4.13 -4.28
C TRP A 42 -7.82 2.85 -4.76
N SER A 43 -7.60 1.71 -4.09
CA SER A 43 -8.14 0.43 -4.54
C SER A 43 -9.67 0.37 -4.52
N VAL A 44 -10.30 1.02 -3.55
CA VAL A 44 -11.78 1.06 -3.46
C VAL A 44 -12.41 2.11 -4.38
N THR A 45 -11.65 3.15 -4.76
CA THR A 45 -12.13 4.21 -5.66
C THR A 45 -11.85 3.91 -7.14
N ASN A 46 -10.82 3.11 -7.43
CA ASN A 46 -10.38 2.74 -8.78
C ASN A 46 -10.48 1.22 -8.96
N ILE A 47 -11.66 0.66 -8.67
CA ILE A 47 -11.84 -0.79 -8.52
C ILE A 47 -11.46 -1.59 -9.77
N GLU A 48 -11.76 -1.07 -10.97
CA GLU A 48 -11.41 -1.74 -12.23
C GLU A 48 -9.89 -1.75 -12.45
N ALA A 49 -9.22 -0.62 -12.22
CA ALA A 49 -7.77 -0.52 -12.35
C ALA A 49 -7.07 -1.44 -11.32
N PHE A 50 -7.55 -1.44 -10.07
CA PHE A 50 -7.00 -2.28 -9.02
C PHE A 50 -7.07 -3.78 -9.35
N TRP A 51 -8.19 -4.26 -9.91
CA TRP A 51 -8.34 -5.67 -10.28
C TRP A 51 -7.58 -6.07 -11.56
N ALA A 52 -7.01 -5.11 -12.29
CA ALA A 52 -6.21 -5.37 -13.49
C ALA A 52 -4.69 -5.51 -13.21
N GLU A 53 -4.24 -5.20 -12.00
CA GLU A 53 -2.83 -5.28 -11.56
C GLU A 53 -2.34 -6.70 -11.26
#